data_AF-A0A437BY86-F1
#
_entry.id   AF-A0A437BY86-F1
#
_cell.length_a   1.000
_cell.length_b   1.000
_cell.length_c   1.000
_cell.angle_alpha   90.00
_cell.angle_beta   90.00
_cell.angle_gamma   90.00
#
_symmetry.space_group_name_H-M   'P 1'
#
loop_
_entity.id
_entity.type
_entity.pdbx_description
1 polymer ?
#
loop_
_entity_poly.entity_id
_entity_poly.type
_entity_poly.pdbx_seq_one_letter_code
_entity_poly.pdbx_strand_id
1 'polypeptide(L)'
;MPEVFHPVPEVVHPAPESYLPPQVQEPAAPVPPFTSRVFYGVMFDAGSTGTRIHIYKFIQKDPVELPVLDSEMYHAIKPGLSEYKYNPEEGGNTIRQLLKIAKKTIPEEDWKRTPVVLRATAGLRLLTEEQAEGILNEVREVFEESPFYVPSNSVSIMNGINEVNFLTGHLYSNTRRTVGILDLWRINTNNIPPKVKENY
;
A
#
# COMPACT_ATOMS: atom_id res chain seq x y z
N MET A 1 -65.71 -75.09 -21.76
CA MET A 1 -64.24 -74.96 -21.75
C MET A 1 -63.92 -73.58 -21.18
N PRO A 2 -63.04 -73.43 -20.17
CA PRO A 2 -62.79 -72.14 -19.55
C PRO A 2 -61.74 -71.37 -20.36
N GLU A 3 -62.02 -70.11 -20.69
CA GLU A 3 -61.00 -69.16 -21.14
C GLU A 3 -60.33 -68.52 -19.91
N VAL A 4 -59.00 -68.63 -19.88
CA VAL A 4 -58.15 -68.05 -18.85
C VAL A 4 -58.02 -66.56 -19.15
N PHE A 5 -58.56 -65.72 -18.27
CA PHE A 5 -58.27 -64.28 -18.25
C PHE A 5 -56.86 -64.07 -17.71
N HIS A 6 -55.96 -63.55 -18.54
CA HIS A 6 -54.72 -62.94 -18.09
C HIS A 6 -54.93 -61.43 -17.96
N PRO A 7 -54.72 -60.80 -16.79
CA PRO A 7 -54.74 -59.35 -16.70
C PRO A 7 -53.51 -58.78 -17.40
N VAL A 8 -53.73 -57.76 -18.23
CA VAL A 8 -52.67 -56.96 -18.87
C VAL A 8 -51.95 -56.15 -17.77
N PRO A 9 -50.60 -56.08 -17.75
CA PRO A 9 -49.89 -55.27 -16.77
C PRO A 9 -50.19 -53.78 -16.96
N GLU A 10 -50.52 -53.10 -15.86
CA GLU A 10 -50.79 -51.68 -15.80
C GLU A 10 -49.50 -50.89 -16.09
N VAL A 11 -49.50 -50.14 -17.19
CA VAL A 11 -48.38 -49.25 -17.56
C VAL A 11 -48.44 -48.03 -16.66
N VAL A 12 -47.60 -48.00 -15.64
CA VAL A 12 -47.40 -46.80 -14.81
C VAL A 12 -46.60 -45.78 -15.64
N HIS A 13 -47.28 -44.78 -16.18
CA HIS A 13 -46.63 -43.62 -16.77
C HIS A 13 -45.97 -42.77 -15.67
N PRO A 14 -44.69 -42.37 -15.78
CA PRO A 14 -44.14 -41.36 -14.90
C PRO A 14 -44.87 -40.02 -15.14
N ALA A 15 -45.14 -39.29 -14.05
CA ALA A 15 -45.76 -37.96 -14.12
C ALA A 15 -44.93 -37.02 -15.01
N PRO A 16 -45.55 -36.09 -15.76
CA PRO A 16 -44.81 -35.15 -16.57
C PRO A 16 -43.95 -34.26 -15.66
N GLU A 17 -42.65 -34.17 -15.94
CA GLU A 17 -41.79 -33.15 -15.33
C GLU A 17 -42.42 -31.78 -15.57
N SER A 18 -42.55 -31.00 -14.50
CA SER A 18 -43.07 -29.64 -14.57
C SER A 18 -42.19 -28.79 -15.48
N TYR A 19 -42.75 -28.36 -16.62
CA TYR A 19 -42.11 -27.37 -17.49
C TYR A 19 -41.83 -26.09 -16.69
N LEU A 20 -40.56 -25.84 -16.40
CA LEU A 20 -40.09 -24.52 -15.95
C LEU A 20 -39.86 -23.68 -17.22
N PRO A 21 -40.53 -22.52 -17.38
CA PRO A 21 -40.24 -21.64 -18.50
C PRO A 21 -38.77 -21.17 -18.41
N PRO A 22 -38.08 -20.96 -19.54
CA PRO A 22 -36.72 -20.44 -19.53
C PRO A 22 -36.70 -19.10 -18.79
N GLN A 23 -35.90 -19.02 -17.73
CA GLN A 23 -35.69 -17.76 -17.04
C GLN A 23 -35.00 -16.81 -18.02
N VAL A 24 -35.72 -15.76 -18.42
CA VAL A 24 -35.13 -14.62 -19.12
C VAL A 24 -34.11 -14.04 -18.15
N GLN A 25 -32.81 -14.18 -18.46
CA GLN A 25 -31.77 -13.48 -17.73
C GLN A 25 -32.07 -11.99 -17.90
N GLU A 26 -32.53 -11.33 -16.82
CA GLU A 26 -32.56 -9.87 -16.77
C GLU A 26 -31.15 -9.37 -17.15
N PRO A 27 -31.03 -8.35 -18.01
CA PRO A 27 -29.73 -7.77 -18.29
C PRO A 27 -29.11 -7.36 -16.96
N ALA A 28 -27.92 -7.91 -16.67
CA ALA A 28 -27.17 -7.56 -15.48
C ALA A 28 -27.13 -6.03 -15.38
N ALA A 29 -27.48 -5.49 -14.20
CA ALA A 29 -27.36 -4.07 -13.92
C ALA A 29 -25.97 -3.58 -14.40
N PRO A 30 -25.87 -2.37 -14.97
CA PRO A 30 -24.59 -1.86 -15.47
C PRO A 30 -23.58 -1.96 -14.34
N VAL A 31 -22.53 -2.76 -14.56
CA VAL A 31 -21.39 -2.85 -13.64
C VAL A 31 -20.94 -1.40 -13.47
N PRO A 32 -20.96 -0.84 -12.24
CA PRO A 32 -20.55 0.54 -12.05
C PRO A 32 -19.17 0.69 -12.68
N PRO A 33 -18.90 1.78 -13.43
CA PRO A 33 -17.60 1.97 -14.06
C PRO A 33 -16.56 1.78 -12.97
N PHE A 34 -15.58 0.88 -13.19
CA PHE A 34 -14.54 0.61 -12.21
C PHE A 34 -13.90 1.95 -11.83
N THR A 35 -14.31 2.51 -10.69
CA THR A 35 -13.78 3.78 -10.22
C THR A 35 -12.37 3.48 -9.79
N SER A 36 -11.39 3.97 -10.56
CA SER A 36 -9.99 3.77 -10.25
C SER A 36 -9.71 4.25 -8.83
N ARG A 37 -9.09 3.40 -8.01
CA ARG A 37 -8.70 3.76 -6.64
C ARG A 37 -7.37 4.48 -6.67
N VAL A 38 -7.28 5.59 -5.93
CA VAL A 38 -6.05 6.36 -5.78
C VAL A 38 -5.48 6.10 -4.39
N PHE A 39 -4.17 5.87 -4.32
CA PHE A 39 -3.44 5.71 -3.07
C PHE A 39 -2.27 6.67 -3.03
N TYR A 40 -1.96 7.18 -1.85
CA TYR A 40 -0.79 8.01 -1.63
C TYR A 40 0.14 7.36 -0.63
N GLY A 41 1.41 7.74 -0.71
CA GLY A 41 2.41 7.33 0.26
C GLY A 41 3.53 8.35 0.41
N VAL A 42 3.88 8.67 1.66
CA VAL A 42 4.99 9.56 2.01
C VAL A 42 6.18 8.77 2.59
N MET A 43 7.34 8.90 1.96
CA MET A 43 8.59 8.32 2.43
C MET A 43 9.64 9.41 2.68
N PHE A 44 10.31 9.33 3.81
CA PHE A 44 11.47 10.14 4.13
C PHE A 44 12.76 9.33 3.99
N ASP A 45 13.73 9.85 3.26
CA ASP A 45 15.11 9.35 3.24
C ASP A 45 15.99 10.31 4.04
N ALA A 46 16.42 9.88 5.22
CA ALA A 46 17.33 10.64 6.08
C ALA A 46 18.77 10.28 5.76
N GLY A 47 19.32 10.98 4.76
CA GLY A 47 20.72 10.94 4.34
C GLY A 47 21.66 11.75 5.23
N SER A 48 22.96 11.46 5.15
CA SER A 48 24.00 12.23 5.84
C SER A 48 24.09 13.69 5.38
N THR A 49 23.84 13.94 4.09
CA THR A 49 23.97 15.28 3.48
C THR A 49 22.66 16.07 3.43
N GLY A 50 21.55 15.44 3.75
CA GLY A 50 20.23 16.05 3.65
C GLY A 50 19.11 15.05 3.88
N THR A 51 17.94 15.58 4.22
CA THR A 51 16.70 14.82 4.42
C THR A 51 15.78 15.06 3.24
N ARG A 52 15.27 13.98 2.67
CA ARG A 52 14.43 14.00 1.46
C ARG A 52 13.04 13.48 1.79
N ILE A 53 12.03 14.05 1.14
CA ILE A 53 10.66 13.55 1.13
C ILE A 53 10.30 13.11 -0.28
N HIS A 54 9.67 11.95 -0.38
CA HIS A 54 9.08 11.40 -1.59
C HIS A 54 7.59 11.20 -1.34
N ILE A 55 6.76 11.75 -2.21
CA ILE A 55 5.31 11.63 -2.16
C ILE A 55 4.88 10.90 -3.42
N TYR A 56 4.42 9.67 -3.25
CA TYR A 56 3.98 8.81 -4.33
C TYR A 56 2.46 8.84 -4.45
N LYS A 57 1.98 8.81 -5.68
CA LYS A 57 0.58 8.61 -6.03
C LYS A 57 0.48 7.35 -6.88
N PHE A 58 -0.42 6.45 -6.51
CA PHE A 58 -0.70 5.22 -7.23
C PHE A 58 -2.14 5.20 -7.71
N ILE A 59 -2.37 4.60 -8.86
CA ILE A 59 -3.71 4.37 -9.42
C ILE A 59 -3.90 2.87 -9.62
N GLN A 60 -4.98 2.33 -9.05
CA GLN A 60 -5.44 0.97 -9.27
C GLN A 60 -6.72 1.02 -10.11
N LYS A 61 -6.64 0.56 -11.36
CA LYS A 61 -7.79 0.55 -12.29
C LYS A 61 -8.67 -0.67 -12.08
N ASP A 62 -8.07 -1.81 -11.77
CA ASP A 62 -8.74 -3.07 -11.46
C ASP A 62 -8.44 -3.47 -10.00
N PRO A 63 -9.45 -3.76 -9.16
CA PRO A 63 -9.24 -4.23 -7.78
C PRO A 63 -8.36 -5.48 -7.63
N VAL A 64 -8.27 -6.31 -8.67
CA VAL A 64 -7.47 -7.54 -8.72
C VAL A 64 -6.01 -7.26 -9.08
N GLU A 65 -5.76 -6.20 -9.86
CA GLU A 65 -4.41 -5.79 -10.24
C GLU A 65 -3.74 -4.97 -9.14
N LEU A 66 -2.40 -4.93 -9.16
CA LEU A 66 -1.66 -4.08 -8.23
C LEU A 66 -1.79 -2.60 -8.64
N PRO A 67 -1.84 -1.67 -7.67
CA PRO A 67 -1.72 -0.25 -7.96
C PRO A 67 -0.45 0.06 -8.76
N VAL A 68 -0.54 0.95 -9.75
CA VAL A 68 0.59 1.40 -10.57
C VAL A 68 0.99 2.81 -10.15
N LEU A 69 2.29 3.09 -10.09
CA LEU A 69 2.80 4.44 -9.80
C LEU A 69 2.35 5.40 -10.92
N ASP A 70 1.59 6.44 -10.53
CA ASP A 70 1.11 7.50 -11.40
C ASP A 70 2.08 8.69 -11.40
N SER A 71 2.47 9.14 -10.21
CA SER A 71 3.39 10.27 -10.06
C SER A 71 4.20 10.20 -8.77
N GLU A 72 5.38 10.82 -8.80
CA GLU A 72 6.23 11.04 -7.64
C GLU A 72 6.56 12.53 -7.52
N MET A 73 6.40 13.10 -6.33
CA MET A 73 6.88 14.43 -5.98
C MET A 73 8.03 14.31 -4.98
N TYR A 74 9.07 15.10 -5.20
CA TYR A 74 10.30 15.04 -4.43
C TYR A 74 10.70 16.42 -3.89
N HIS A 75 11.18 16.47 -2.65
CA HIS A 75 11.83 17.64 -2.08
C HIS A 75 12.94 17.26 -1.10
N ALA A 76 13.92 18.14 -0.91
CA ALA A 76 15.05 17.88 -0.01
C ALA A 76 15.46 19.13 0.77
N ILE A 77 15.84 18.93 2.03
CA ILE A 77 16.37 19.97 2.92
C ILE A 77 17.77 19.54 3.40
N LYS A 78 18.65 20.51 3.56
CA LYS A 78 19.98 20.35 4.17
C LYS A 78 20.05 21.19 5.46
N PRO A 79 20.86 20.80 6.46
CA PRO A 79 21.67 19.58 6.52
C PRO A 79 20.84 18.29 6.73
N GLY A 80 21.52 17.13 6.75
CA GLY A 80 20.89 15.85 7.07
C GLY A 80 20.61 15.70 8.57
N LEU A 81 19.72 14.77 8.93
CA LEU A 81 19.31 14.61 10.33
C LEU A 81 20.46 14.35 11.31
N SER A 82 21.55 13.71 10.85
CA SER A 82 22.72 13.42 11.70
C SER A 82 23.43 14.66 12.24
N GLU A 83 23.28 15.81 11.59
CA GLU A 83 23.87 17.07 12.06
C GLU A 83 23.16 17.61 13.31
N TYR A 84 21.95 17.13 13.60
CA TYR A 84 21.15 17.53 14.76
C TYR A 84 21.33 16.61 15.97
N LYS A 85 22.40 15.80 16.02
CA LYS A 85 22.67 14.83 17.10
C LYS A 85 22.73 15.40 18.52
N TYR A 86 22.93 16.71 18.67
CA TYR A 86 22.92 17.42 19.96
C TYR A 86 21.68 18.32 20.13
N ASN A 87 20.82 18.42 19.12
CA ASN A 87 19.58 19.18 19.18
C ASN A 87 18.48 18.51 18.34
N PRO A 88 17.95 17.36 18.77
CA PRO A 88 16.98 16.57 18.00
C PRO A 88 15.75 17.37 17.53
N GLU A 89 15.28 18.32 18.34
CA GLU A 89 14.12 19.19 18.04
C GLU A 89 14.25 19.89 16.68
N GLU A 90 15.46 20.34 16.31
CA GLU A 90 15.72 20.96 15.01
C GLU A 90 15.64 19.96 13.84
N GLY A 91 16.00 18.71 14.10
CA GLY A 91 15.73 17.60 13.20
C GLY A 91 14.22 17.39 13.01
N GLY A 92 13.45 17.44 14.09
CA GLY A 92 11.99 17.41 14.05
C GLY A 92 11.39 18.56 13.24
N ASN A 93 11.94 19.77 13.40
CA ASN A 93 11.54 20.95 12.62
C ASN A 93 11.77 20.77 11.12
N THR A 94 12.87 20.11 10.73
CA THR A 94 13.11 19.72 9.33
C THR A 94 12.01 18.78 8.80
N ILE A 95 11.60 17.80 9.60
CA ILE A 95 10.50 16.89 9.24
C ILE A 95 9.16 17.64 9.13
N ARG A 96 8.85 18.52 10.08
CA ARG A 96 7.64 19.36 10.06
C ARG A 96 7.58 20.22 8.79
N GLN A 97 8.71 20.79 8.35
CA GLN A 97 8.77 21.57 7.10
C GLN A 97 8.46 20.72 5.87
N LEU A 98 9.03 19.52 5.77
CA LEU A 98 8.75 18.58 4.68
C LEU A 98 7.30 18.05 4.72
N LEU A 99 6.74 17.79 5.90
CA LEU A 99 5.32 17.39 6.05
C LEU A 99 4.35 18.48 5.57
N LYS A 100 4.70 19.77 5.70
CA LYS A 100 3.89 20.85 5.12
C LYS A 100 3.81 20.74 3.59
N ILE A 101 4.83 20.20 2.94
CA ILE A 101 4.82 19.92 1.49
C ILE A 101 3.85 18.77 1.21
N ALA A 102 3.93 17.68 1.99
CA ALA A 102 2.99 16.55 1.86
C ALA A 102 1.52 16.98 1.99
N LYS A 103 1.21 17.82 2.98
CA LYS A 103 -0.14 18.39 3.18
C LYS A 103 -0.63 19.23 2.00
N LYS A 104 0.26 19.90 1.28
CA LYS A 104 -0.10 20.69 0.09
C LYS A 104 -0.29 19.83 -1.16
N THR A 105 0.37 18.68 -1.21
CA THR A 105 0.36 17.78 -2.37
C THR A 105 -0.79 16.77 -2.32
N ILE A 106 -1.13 16.27 -1.12
CA ILE A 106 -2.14 15.22 -0.93
C ILE A 106 -3.47 15.85 -0.50
N PRO A 107 -4.60 15.48 -1.11
CA PRO A 107 -5.93 15.91 -0.67
C PRO A 107 -6.19 15.58 0.80
N GLU A 108 -6.88 16.47 1.52
CA GLU A 108 -7.10 16.34 2.97
C GLU A 108 -7.87 15.07 3.34
N GLU A 109 -8.83 14.68 2.49
CA GLU A 109 -9.61 13.45 2.64
C GLU A 109 -8.77 12.16 2.62
N ASP A 110 -7.54 12.24 2.11
CA ASP A 110 -6.63 11.11 2.00
C ASP A 110 -5.53 11.09 3.08
N TRP A 111 -5.39 12.14 3.90
CA TRP A 111 -4.31 12.19 4.91
C TRP A 111 -4.36 11.01 5.87
N LYS A 112 -5.51 10.74 6.47
CA LYS A 112 -5.69 9.66 7.47
C LYS A 112 -5.45 8.25 6.92
N ARG A 113 -5.47 8.05 5.60
CA ARG A 113 -5.19 6.76 4.97
C ARG A 113 -3.81 6.70 4.32
N THR A 114 -3.09 7.82 4.25
CA THR A 114 -1.80 7.94 3.60
C THR A 114 -0.71 7.65 4.61
N PRO A 115 0.04 6.55 4.46
CA PRO A 115 1.08 6.24 5.43
C PRO A 115 2.27 7.19 5.31
N VAL A 116 2.95 7.42 6.42
CA VAL A 116 4.20 8.16 6.48
C VAL A 116 5.28 7.31 7.14
N VAL A 117 6.44 7.23 6.49
CA VAL A 117 7.56 6.41 6.96
C VAL A 117 8.88 7.16 6.76
N LEU A 118 9.83 6.95 7.66
CA LEU A 118 11.20 7.43 7.56
C LEU A 118 12.17 6.25 7.55
N ARG A 119 13.14 6.32 6.65
CA ARG A 119 14.25 5.40 6.52
C ARG A 119 15.54 6.19 6.64
N ALA A 120 16.26 5.98 7.72
CA ALA A 120 17.55 6.59 7.96
C ALA A 120 18.67 5.73 7.38
N THR A 121 19.66 6.39 6.78
CA THR A 121 20.73 5.72 6.03
C THR A 121 22.06 5.84 6.77
N ALA A 122 23.20 5.91 6.07
CA ALA A 122 24.54 5.85 6.66
C ALA A 122 24.80 6.94 7.72
N GLY A 123 24.21 8.14 7.56
CA GLY A 123 24.46 9.26 8.48
C GLY A 123 24.11 8.96 9.93
N LEU A 124 22.94 8.38 10.19
CA LEU A 124 22.51 8.06 11.56
C LEU A 124 23.21 6.82 12.13
N ARG A 125 23.68 5.88 11.28
CA ARG A 125 24.44 4.70 11.72
C ARG A 125 25.81 5.02 12.31
N LEU A 126 26.35 6.20 11.99
CA LEU A 126 27.65 6.66 12.50
C LEU A 126 27.54 7.37 13.86
N LEU A 127 26.32 7.59 14.37
CA LEU A 127 26.08 8.20 15.67
C LEU A 127 26.14 7.14 16.78
N THR A 128 26.24 7.59 18.03
CA THR A 128 25.97 6.71 19.17
C THR A 128 24.49 6.31 19.18
N GLU A 129 24.18 5.17 19.81
CA GLU A 129 22.79 4.69 19.93
C GLU A 129 21.86 5.74 20.56
N GLU A 130 22.31 6.39 21.63
CA GLU A 130 21.59 7.47 22.31
C GLU A 130 21.29 8.66 21.37
N GLN A 131 22.29 9.10 20.59
CA GLN A 131 22.12 10.23 19.66
C GLN A 131 21.17 9.89 18.52
N ALA A 132 21.31 8.69 17.95
CA ALA A 132 20.42 8.22 16.90
C ALA A 132 18.99 8.11 17.42
N GLU A 133 18.79 7.48 18.58
CA GLU A 133 17.46 7.27 19.15
C GLU A 133 16.80 8.59 19.58
N GLY A 134 17.56 9.56 20.07
CA GLY A 134 17.05 10.91 20.33
C GLY A 134 16.46 11.57 19.08
N ILE A 135 17.15 11.46 17.94
CA ILE A 135 16.64 11.96 16.65
C ILE A 135 15.41 11.16 16.21
N LEU A 136 15.45 9.82 16.26
CA LEU A 136 14.33 8.99 15.79
C LEU A 136 13.07 9.20 16.64
N ASN A 137 13.20 9.42 17.95
CA ASN A 137 12.08 9.74 18.83
C ASN A 137 11.41 11.05 18.45
N GLU A 138 12.19 12.11 18.22
CA GLU A 138 11.63 13.38 17.73
C GLU A 138 10.86 13.17 16.41
N VAL A 139 11.41 12.38 15.48
CA VAL A 139 10.70 12.06 14.21
C VAL A 139 9.38 11.35 14.48
N ARG A 140 9.35 10.38 15.42
CA ARG A 140 8.12 9.65 15.78
C ARG A 140 7.08 10.60 16.36
N GLU A 141 7.48 11.50 17.27
CA GLU A 141 6.58 12.52 17.83
C GLU A 141 5.99 13.41 16.74
N VAL A 142 6.83 13.92 15.84
CA VAL A 142 6.39 14.72 14.68
C VAL A 142 5.40 13.97 13.79
N PHE A 143 5.59 12.66 13.59
CA PHE A 143 4.69 11.84 12.80
C PHE A 143 3.34 11.65 13.50
N GLU A 144 3.33 11.38 14.79
CA GLU A 144 2.11 11.23 15.60
C GLU A 144 1.30 12.54 15.69
N GLU A 145 1.97 13.70 15.70
CA GLU A 145 1.33 15.02 15.61
C GLU A 145 0.73 15.33 14.22
N SER A 146 1.12 14.56 13.20
CA SER A 146 0.67 14.76 11.82
C SER A 146 -0.69 14.06 11.58
N PRO A 147 -1.49 14.53 10.59
CA PRO A 147 -2.77 13.88 10.26
C PRO A 147 -2.60 12.63 9.40
N PHE A 148 -1.36 12.23 9.09
CA PHE A 148 -1.05 11.08 8.26
C PHE A 148 -1.15 9.79 9.08
N TYR A 149 -1.33 8.67 8.38
CA TYR A 149 -1.31 7.37 9.04
C TYR A 149 0.13 6.99 9.42
N VAL A 150 0.37 6.64 10.68
CA VAL A 150 1.69 6.24 11.19
C VAL A 150 1.70 4.73 11.45
N PRO A 151 2.38 3.93 10.63
CA PRO A 151 2.54 2.50 10.90
C PRO A 151 3.46 2.23 12.10
N SER A 152 3.34 1.05 12.73
CA SER A 152 4.15 0.68 13.91
C SER A 152 5.67 0.64 13.67
N ASN A 153 6.11 0.45 12.41
CA ASN A 153 7.53 0.53 12.00
C ASN A 153 7.78 1.72 11.05
N SER A 154 7.15 2.86 11.36
CA SER A 154 7.23 4.07 10.56
C SER A 154 8.65 4.62 10.49
N VAL A 155 9.41 4.58 11.59
CA VAL A 155 10.75 5.17 11.67
C VAL A 155 11.78 4.08 11.95
N SER A 156 12.76 3.91 11.06
CA SER A 156 13.83 2.92 11.25
C SER A 156 15.13 3.29 10.53
N ILE A 157 16.24 2.75 11.05
CA ILE A 157 17.55 2.82 10.40
C ILE A 157 17.72 1.61 9.47
N MET A 158 18.14 1.85 8.24
CA MET A 158 18.40 0.80 7.27
C MET A 158 19.82 0.25 7.43
N ASN A 159 19.94 -1.06 7.56
CA ASN A 159 21.22 -1.75 7.42
C ASN A 159 21.75 -1.62 5.99
N GLY A 160 23.07 -1.68 5.78
CA GLY A 160 23.70 -1.39 4.47
C GLY A 160 23.18 -2.24 3.31
N ILE A 161 22.82 -3.51 3.55
CA ILE A 161 22.21 -4.38 2.52
C ILE A 161 20.80 -3.90 2.16
N ASN A 162 20.01 -3.49 3.15
CA ASN A 162 18.66 -2.97 2.94
C ASN A 162 18.72 -1.60 2.25
N GLU A 163 19.68 -0.75 2.63
CA GLU A 163 19.94 0.53 1.97
C GLU A 163 20.32 0.32 0.51
N VAL A 164 21.22 -0.61 0.19
CA VAL A 164 21.52 -0.95 -1.21
C VAL A 164 20.25 -1.43 -1.89
N ASN A 165 19.49 -2.38 -1.34
CA ASN A 165 18.24 -2.84 -1.98
C ASN A 165 17.17 -1.74 -2.11
N PHE A 166 17.17 -0.75 -1.23
CA PHE A 166 16.27 0.40 -1.27
C PHE A 166 16.68 1.40 -2.34
N LEU A 167 17.96 1.79 -2.35
CA LEU A 167 18.57 2.68 -3.33
C LEU A 167 18.69 2.02 -4.73
N THR A 168 18.87 0.69 -4.78
CA THR A 168 19.04 -0.13 -6.00
C THR A 168 17.84 -1.02 -6.32
N GLY A 169 16.68 -0.85 -5.67
CA GLY A 169 15.36 -1.34 -6.12
C GLY A 169 14.91 -0.70 -7.45
N HIS A 170 15.88 -0.41 -8.30
CA HIS A 170 16.06 0.74 -9.16
C HIS A 170 16.91 0.42 -10.40
N LEU A 171 17.51 -0.77 -10.55
CA LEU A 171 18.31 -1.03 -11.74
C LEU A 171 17.55 -1.68 -12.91
N TYR A 172 16.40 -2.33 -12.73
CA TYR A 172 15.64 -2.86 -13.88
C TYR A 172 14.11 -2.85 -13.68
N SER A 173 13.43 -2.15 -14.59
CA SER A 173 11.98 -2.06 -14.90
C SER A 173 11.08 -1.12 -14.07
N ASN A 174 10.32 -0.27 -14.78
CA ASN A 174 9.28 0.64 -14.26
C ASN A 174 8.20 -0.05 -13.40
N THR A 175 8.08 -1.37 -13.47
CA THR A 175 7.14 -2.17 -12.67
C THR A 175 7.66 -2.55 -11.29
N ARG A 176 8.98 -2.60 -11.07
CA ARG A 176 9.58 -3.09 -9.81
C ARG A 176 9.73 -2.02 -8.73
N ARG A 177 9.88 -0.73 -9.11
CA ARG A 177 9.81 0.39 -8.14
C ARG A 177 8.50 0.37 -7.38
N THR A 178 7.40 0.17 -8.10
CA THR A 178 6.05 0.03 -7.53
C THR A 178 5.99 -1.13 -6.56
N VAL A 179 6.56 -2.30 -6.88
CA VAL A 179 6.53 -3.49 -6.00
C VAL A 179 7.36 -3.28 -4.72
N GLY A 180 8.56 -2.70 -4.79
CA GLY A 180 9.39 -2.49 -3.58
C GLY A 180 8.79 -1.44 -2.64
N ILE A 181 8.25 -0.37 -3.22
CA ILE A 181 7.53 0.67 -2.48
C ILE A 181 6.25 0.05 -1.91
N LEU A 182 5.41 -0.60 -2.73
CA LEU A 182 4.17 -1.28 -2.32
C LEU A 182 4.40 -2.40 -1.30
N ASP A 183 5.50 -3.14 -1.35
CA ASP A 183 5.85 -4.14 -0.34
C ASP A 183 6.24 -3.48 0.99
N LEU A 184 6.89 -2.31 0.97
CA LEU A 184 7.07 -1.49 2.18
C LEU A 184 5.74 -0.95 2.71
N TRP A 185 4.79 -0.58 1.84
CA TRP A 185 3.43 -0.21 2.24
C TRP A 185 2.62 -1.42 2.74
N ARG A 186 2.80 -2.62 2.16
CA ARG A 186 2.06 -3.85 2.48
C ARG A 186 2.55 -4.53 3.75
N ILE A 187 3.84 -4.46 4.05
CA ILE A 187 4.40 -4.93 5.33
C ILE A 187 3.89 -4.07 6.50
N ASN A 188 3.55 -2.80 6.23
CA ASN A 188 3.21 -1.83 7.27
C ASN A 188 1.73 -1.42 7.29
N THR A 189 0.93 -1.81 6.29
CA THR A 189 -0.51 -1.52 6.22
C THR A 189 -1.30 -2.75 5.78
N ASN A 190 -2.36 -3.09 6.52
CA ASN A 190 -3.29 -4.17 6.15
C ASN A 190 -4.23 -3.77 4.98
N ASN A 191 -3.96 -2.65 4.30
CA ASN A 191 -4.89 -2.02 3.36
C ASN A 191 -4.63 -2.38 1.88
N ILE A 192 -3.64 -3.22 1.59
CA ILE A 192 -3.33 -3.67 0.22
C ILE A 192 -3.61 -5.18 0.12
N PRO A 193 -4.54 -5.61 -0.75
CA PRO A 193 -4.85 -7.03 -0.91
C PRO A 193 -3.61 -7.82 -1.35
N PRO A 194 -3.48 -9.10 -0.91
CA PRO A 194 -2.34 -9.93 -1.29
C PRO A 194 -2.30 -10.13 -2.82
N LYS A 195 -1.08 -10.24 -3.38
CA LYS A 195 -0.90 -10.77 -4.74
C LYS A 195 -1.66 -12.09 -4.84
N VAL A 196 -2.57 -12.20 -5.81
CA VAL A 196 -3.08 -13.50 -6.23
C VAL A 196 -1.84 -14.34 -6.58
N LYS A 197 -1.67 -15.47 -5.87
CA LYS A 197 -0.60 -16.41 -6.19
C LYS A 197 -0.87 -16.87 -7.63
N GLU A 198 0.03 -16.51 -8.56
CA GLU A 198 0.09 -17.20 -9.84
C GLU A 198 0.48 -18.65 -9.53
N ASN A 199 -0.51 -19.53 -9.57
CA ASN A 199 -0.29 -20.97 -9.63
C ASN A 199 0.18 -21.28 -11.06
N TYR A 200 1.46 -21.64 -11.20
CA TYR A 200 1.95 -22.52 -12.25
C TYR A 200 2.90 -23.53 -11.61
#